data_AF-A0A248VPQ7-F1
#
_entry.id   AF-A0A248VPQ7-F1
#
_cell.length_a   1.000
_cell.length_b   1.000
_cell.length_c   1.000
_cell.angle_alpha   90.00
_cell.angle_beta   90.00
_cell.angle_gamma   90.00
#
_symmetry.space_group_name_H-M   'P 1'
#
loop_
_entity.id
_entity.type
_entity.pdbx_description
1 polymer ?
#
loop_
_entity_poly.entity_id
_entity_poly.type
_entity_poly.pdbx_seq_one_letter_code
_entity_poly.pdbx_strand_id
1 'polypeptide(L)' 'MHYFNPETGLNVMTDQSGNFISGWKLSPGQVSDLTSLGNVF' A
#
# COMPACT_ATOMS: atom_id res chain seq x y z
N MET A 1 7.27 7.51 -0.85
CA MET A 1 7.38 6.15 -1.44
C MET A 1 6.22 5.31 -0.92
N HIS A 2 5.79 4.31 -1.69
CA HIS A 2 4.70 3.41 -1.34
C HIS A 2 5.26 2.00 -1.05
N TYR A 3 4.85 1.40 0.06
CA TYR A 3 5.25 0.06 0.48
C TYR A 3 4.02 -0.76 0.82
N PHE A 4 3.94 -1.97 0.28
CA PHE A 4 2.85 -2.90 0.53
C PHE A 4 3.38 -4.24 1.03
N ASN A 5 2.82 -4.73 2.14
CA ASN A 5 3.10 -6.07 2.65
C ASN A 5 1.93 -7.02 2.28
N PRO A 6 2.13 -8.01 1.40
CA PRO A 6 1.06 -8.89 0.93
C PRO A 6 0.58 -9.91 1.98
N GLU A 7 1.39 -10.25 2.98
CA GLU A 7 1.00 -11.19 4.04
C GLU A 7 0.00 -10.54 5.02
N THR A 8 0.18 -9.25 5.29
CA THR A 8 -0.66 -8.50 6.23
C THR A 8 -1.71 -7.62 5.55
N GLY A 9 -1.55 -7.35 4.25
CA GLY A 9 -2.36 -6.39 3.50
C GLY A 9 -2.10 -4.94 3.88
N LEU A 10 -1.03 -4.64 4.62
CA LEU A 10 -0.73 -3.29 5.09
C LEU A 10 -0.09 -2.48 3.97
N ASN A 11 -0.69 -1.33 3.68
CA ASN A 11 -0.11 -0.28 2.86
C ASN A 11 0.49 0.82 3.74
N VAL A 12 1.68 1.31 3.37
CA VAL A 12 2.39 2.40 4.05
C VAL A 12 2.90 3.42 3.03
N MET A 13 2.67 4.69 3.33
CA MET A 13 3.20 5.83 2.60
C MET A 13 4.25 6.56 3.41
N THR A 14 5.37 6.88 2.76
CA THR A 14 6.44 7.71 3.32
C THR A 14 6.68 8.93 2.44
N ASP A 15 7.33 9.95 2.99
CA ASP A 15 7.91 11.02 2.17
C ASP A 15 9.15 10.51 1.39
N GLN A 16 9.83 11.41 0.67
CA GLN A 16 11.05 11.09 -0.09
C GLN A 16 12.28 10.84 0.82
N SER A 17 12.25 11.35 2.05
CA SER A 17 13.30 11.14 3.06
C SER A 17 13.11 9.85 3.85
N GLY A 18 12.00 9.13 3.63
CA GLY A 18 11.63 7.90 4.32
C GLY A 18 10.83 8.09 5.60
N ASN A 19 10.40 9.32 5.93
CA ASN A 19 9.57 9.55 7.11
C ASN A 19 8.15 9.02 6.88
N PHE A 20 7.57 8.39 7.89
CA PHE A 20 6.20 7.89 7.85
C PHE A 20 5.19 9.03 7.66
N ILE A 21 4.27 8.86 6.71
CA ILE A 21 3.14 9.76 6.48
C ILE A 21 1.85 9.10 6.97
N SER A 22 1.56 7.90 6.48
CA SER A 22 0.32 7.18 6.81
C SER A 22 0.42 5.69 6.50
N GLY A 23 -0.50 4.91 7.07
CA GLY A 23 -0.64 3.50 6.75
C GLY A 23 -2.04 2.98 7.07
N TRP A 24 -2.54 2.09 6.21
CA TRP A 24 -3.85 1.46 6.36
C TRP A 24 -3.87 0.08 5.73
N LYS A 25 -4.79 -0.77 6.20
CA LYS A 25 -4.99 -2.11 5.64
C LYS A 25 -5.84 -1.98 4.38
N LEU A 26 -5.37 -2.57 3.28
CA LEU A 26 -6.13 -2.64 2.04
C LEU A 26 -7.24 -3.66 2.16
N SER A 27 -8.38 -3.37 1.53
CA SER A 27 -9.41 -4.39 1.32
C SER A 27 -8.94 -5.44 0.30
N PRO A 28 -9.56 -6.63 0.24
CA PRO A 28 -9.18 -7.65 -0.74
C PRO A 28 -9.26 -7.16 -2.20
N GLY A 29 -10.24 -6.32 -2.54
CA GLY A 29 -10.36 -5.73 -3.88
C GLY A 29 -9.17 -4.80 -4.19
N GLN A 30 -8.80 -3.96 -3.23
CA GLN A 30 -7.66 -3.05 -3.36
C GLN A 30 -6.32 -3.78 -3.47
N VAL A 31 -6.17 -4.93 -2.83
CA VAL A 31 -4.99 -5.80 -3.02
C VAL A 31 -4.97 -6.36 -4.44
N SER A 32 -6.12 -6.80 -4.96
CA SER A 32 -6.23 -7.29 -6.34
C SER A 32 -5.87 -6.19 -7.35
N ASP A 33 -6.42 -4.98 -7.17
CA ASP A 33 -6.13 -3.85 -8.05
C ASP A 33 -4.64 -3.47 -8.00
N LEU A 34 -4.06 -3.41 -6.80
CA LEU A 34 -2.64 -3.08 -6.65
C LEU A 34 -1.73 -4.12 -7.32
N THR A 35 -2.04 -5.40 -7.15
CA THR A 35 -1.20 -6.48 -7.68
C THR A 35 -1.37 -6.70 -9.19
N SER A 36 -2.52 -6.35 -9.76
CA SER A 36 -2.82 -6.55 -11.19
C SER A 36 -2.64 -5.29 -12.05
N LEU A 37 -2.97 -4.11 -11.51
CA LEU A 37 -2.96 -2.83 -12.20
C LEU A 37 -1.84 -1.89 -11.72
N GLY A 38 -1.20 -2.22 -10.58
CA GLY A 38 -0.18 -1.37 -9.98
C GLY A 38 -0.73 -0.16 -9.23
N ASN A 39 -2.05 -0.10 -8.97
CA ASN A 39 -2.70 1.01 -8.28
C ASN A 39 -3.89 0.56 -7.42
N VAL A 40 -4.31 1.39 -6.47
CA VAL A 40 -5.44 1.14 -5.57
C VAL A 40 -6.63 2.02 -5.97
N PHE A 41 -7.82 1.43 -6.10
CA PHE A 41 -9.09 2.12 -6.38
C PHE A 41 -10.10 2.03 -5.22
#